data_AF-A0A1H5U7R4-F1
#
_entry.id   AF-A0A1H5U7R4-F1
#
_cell.length_a   1.000
_cell.length_b   1.000
_cell.length_c   1.000
_cell.angle_alpha   90.00
_cell.angle_beta   90.00
_cell.angle_gamma   90.00
#
_symmetry.space_group_name_H-M   'P 1'
#
loop_
_entity.id
_entity.type
_entity.pdbx_description
1 polymer ?
#
loop_
_entity_poly.entity_id
_entity_poly.type
_entity_poly.pdbx_seq_one_letter_code
_entity_poly.pdbx_strand_id
1 'polypeptide(L)' 'MADLDREAMRAVAERIQRLSDEHWWALDLPCRLMEKDAWVGPTGARFGADVHAAQRELRDLLTRAVHSANQKLAATQDRP' A
#
# COMPACT_ATOMS: atom_id res chain seq x y z
N MET A 1 5.35 -30.47 -8.83
CA MET A 1 4.85 -29.84 -7.59
C MET A 1 5.58 -28.54 -7.29
N ALA A 2 6.91 -28.47 -7.37
CA ALA A 2 7.67 -27.23 -7.14
C ALA A 2 7.31 -26.08 -8.12
N ASP A 3 7.06 -26.38 -9.40
CA ASP A 3 6.63 -25.36 -10.37
C ASP A 3 5.22 -24.82 -10.10
N LEU A 4 4.31 -25.68 -9.62
CA LEU A 4 2.95 -25.29 -9.20
C LEU A 4 3.00 -24.37 -7.97
N ASP A 5 3.88 -24.65 -7.00
CA ASP A 5 4.12 -23.79 -5.84
C ASP A 5 4.69 -22.42 -6.25
N ARG A 6 5.59 -22.41 -7.24
CA ARG A 6 6.18 -21.17 -7.76
C ARG A 6 5.14 -20.30 -8.47
N GLU A 7 4.31 -20.89 -9.32
CA GLU A 7 3.25 -20.18 -10.03
C GLU A 7 2.18 -19.65 -9.08
N ALA A 8 1.81 -20.44 -8.06
CA ALA A 8 0.92 -19.98 -6.99
C ALA A 8 1.52 -18.79 -6.21
N MET A 9 2.81 -18.85 -5.86
CA MET A 9 3.49 -17.74 -5.19
C MET A 9 3.58 -16.48 -6.06
N ARG A 10 3.78 -16.63 -7.38
CA ARG A 10 3.73 -15.50 -8.33
C ARG A 10 2.33 -14.88 -8.36
N ALA A 11 1.28 -15.68 -8.48
CA ALA A 11 -0.10 -15.19 -8.49
C ALA A 11 -0.46 -14.43 -7.19
N VAL A 12 0.04 -14.90 -6.04
CA VAL A 12 -0.12 -14.19 -4.76
C VAL A 12 0.60 -12.84 -4.78
N ALA A 13 1.85 -12.79 -5.24
CA ALA A 13 2.61 -11.54 -5.34
C ALA A 13 1.94 -10.53 -6.27
N GLU A 14 1.47 -10.97 -7.44
CA GLU A 14 0.72 -10.14 -8.40
C GLU A 14 -0.58 -9.59 -7.79
N ARG A 15 -1.31 -10.42 -7.03
CA ARG A 15 -2.51 -9.97 -6.32
C ARG A 15 -2.19 -8.90 -5.27
N ILE A 16 -1.10 -9.07 -4.51
CA ILE A 16 -0.66 -8.08 -3.51
C ILE A 16 -0.27 -6.77 -4.20
N GLN A 17 0.47 -6.85 -5.32
CA GLN A 17 0.83 -5.67 -6.12
C GLN A 17 -0.42 -4.93 -6.60
N ARG A 18 -1.38 -5.65 -7.19
CA ARG A 18 -2.62 -5.04 -7.68
C ARG A 18 -3.40 -4.33 -6.57
N LEU A 19 -3.56 -4.98 -5.42
CA LEU A 19 -4.22 -4.37 -4.26
C LEU A 19 -3.46 -3.14 -3.75
N SER A 20 -2.12 -3.18 -3.77
CA SER A 20 -1.30 -2.01 -3.46
C SER A 20 -1.57 -0.86 -4.42
N ASP A 21 -1.58 -1.11 -5.73
CA ASP A 21 -1.80 -0.08 -6.75
C ASP A 21 -3.21 0.51 -6.66
N GLU A 22 -4.22 -0.33 -6.45
CA GLU A 22 -5.63 0.08 -6.26
C GLU A 22 -5.80 0.98 -5.03
N HIS A 23 -5.12 0.66 -3.92
CA HIS A 23 -5.29 1.38 -2.66
C HIS A 23 -4.27 2.51 -2.42
N TRP A 24 -3.24 2.63 -3.26
CA TRP A 24 -2.18 3.63 -3.10
C TRP A 24 -2.70 5.08 -3.02
N TRP A 25 -3.79 5.35 -3.75
CA TRP A 25 -4.39 6.68 -3.86
C TRP A 25 -5.68 6.85 -3.04
N ALA A 26 -6.06 5.88 -2.20
CA ALA A 26 -7.36 5.87 -1.51
C ALA A 26 -7.62 7.13 -0.66
N LEU A 27 -6.56 7.72 -0.09
CA LEU A 27 -6.64 8.92 0.76
C LEU A 27 -6.17 10.20 0.07
N ASP A 28 -5.84 10.15 -1.23
CA ASP A 28 -5.29 11.29 -1.96
C ASP A 28 -6.29 12.44 -2.12
N LEU A 29 -7.54 12.13 -2.47
CA LEU A 29 -8.59 13.13 -2.61
C LEU A 29 -8.88 13.85 -1.26
N PRO A 30 -9.10 13.16 -0.14
CA PRO A 30 -9.21 13.80 1.17
C PRO A 30 -8.02 14.71 1.50
N CYS A 31 -6.78 14.26 1.26
CA CYS A 31 -5.58 15.08 1.48
C CYS A 31 -5.60 16.37 0.65
N ARG A 32 -5.88 16.28 -0.65
CA ARG A 32 -5.97 17.46 -1.54
C ARG A 32 -7.08 18.44 -1.15
N LEU A 33 -8.18 17.94 -0.59
CA LEU A 33 -9.26 18.80 -0.10
C LEU A 33 -8.83 19.57 1.15
N MET A 34 -8.02 18.97 2.03
CA MET A 34 -7.46 19.66 3.19
C MET A 34 -6.48 20.78 2.81
N GLU A 35 -5.66 20.57 1.77
CA GLU A 35 -4.71 21.57 1.26
C GLU A 35 -5.38 22.83 0.68
N LYS A 36 -6.67 22.75 0.32
CA LYS A 36 -7.43 23.86 -0.27
C LYS A 36 -8.22 24.67 0.75
N ASP A 37 -7.86 24.61 2.03
CA ASP A 37 -8.57 25.25 3.14
C ASP A 37 -10.07 24.91 3.19
N ALA A 38 -10.47 23.76 2.64
CA ALA A 38 -11.88 23.37 2.62
C ALA A 38 -12.43 23.17 4.05
N TRP A 39 -11.55 22.94 5.03
CA TRP A 39 -11.87 22.70 6.43
C TRP A 39 -11.01 23.60 7.31
N VAL A 40 -11.62 24.66 7.85
CA VAL A 40 -10.94 25.69 8.64
C VAL A 40 -11.11 25.47 10.15
N GLY A 41 -10.17 26.03 10.92
CA GLY A 41 -10.18 26.00 12.38
C GLY A 41 -9.47 24.79 13.00
N PRO A 42 -9.40 24.74 14.34
CA PRO A 42 -8.58 23.75 15.06
C PRO A 42 -8.99 22.30 14.80
N THR A 43 -10.29 22.04 14.61
CA THR A 43 -10.80 20.71 14.25
C THR A 43 -10.41 20.31 12.83
N GLY A 44 -10.47 21.24 11.87
CA GLY A 44 -10.04 21.00 10.49
C GLY A 44 -8.54 20.71 10.41
N ALA A 45 -7.72 21.49 11.13
CA ALA A 45 -6.29 21.28 11.21
C ALA A 45 -5.92 19.89 11.79
N ARG A 46 -6.60 19.48 12.88
CA ARG A 46 -6.41 18.15 13.46
C ARG A 46 -6.83 17.04 12.52
N PHE A 47 -8.00 17.16 11.90
CA PHE A 47 -8.48 16.18 10.92
C PHE A 47 -7.52 16.06 9.73
N GLY A 48 -7.00 17.17 9.21
CA GLY A 48 -5.98 17.17 8.16
C GLY A 48 -4.71 16.43 8.58
N ALA A 49 -4.21 16.69 9.79
CA ALA A 49 -3.06 15.97 10.33
C ALA A 49 -3.32 14.46 10.44
N ASP A 50 -4.50 14.06 10.93
CA ASP A 50 -4.90 12.66 11.08
C ASP A 50 -5.01 11.95 9.71
N VAL A 51 -5.61 12.60 8.70
CA VAL A 51 -5.74 12.04 7.34
C VAL A 51 -4.38 11.87 6.67
N HIS A 52 -3.47 12.85 6.79
CA HIS A 52 -2.12 12.71 6.27
C HIS A 52 -1.30 11.65 7.01
N ALA A 53 -1.52 11.48 8.32
CA ALA A 53 -0.90 10.39 9.08
C ALA A 53 -1.37 9.02 8.59
N ALA A 54 -2.69 8.86 8.42
CA ALA A 54 -3.28 7.64 7.87
C ALA A 54 -2.80 7.34 6.44
N GLN A 55 -2.62 8.37 5.59
CA GLN A 55 -2.07 8.20 4.24
C GLN A 55 -0.64 7.64 4.27
N ARG A 56 0.22 8.16 5.15
CA ARG A 56 1.59 7.65 5.32
C ARG A 56 1.58 6.21 5.83
N GLU A 57 0.79 5.92 6.85
CA GLU A 57 0.68 4.57 7.41
C GLU A 57 0.20 3.55 6.37
N LEU A 58 -0.81 3.92 5.57
CA LEU A 58 -1.31 3.08 4.48
C LEU A 58 -0.20 2.79 3.46
N ARG A 59 0.51 3.83 2.99
CA ARG A 59 1.60 3.66 2.01
C ARG A 59 2.74 2.81 2.55
N ASP A 60 3.09 2.96 3.83
CA ASP A 60 4.11 2.14 4.48
C ASP A 60 3.67 0.67 4.56
N LEU A 61 2.41 0.40 4.91
CA LEU A 61 1.86 -0.96 4.95
C LEU A 61 1.87 -1.62 3.57
N LEU A 62 1.38 -0.91 2.55
CA LEU A 62 1.35 -1.41 1.17
C LEU A 62 2.77 -1.69 0.65
N THR A 63 3.71 -0.76 0.87
CA THR A 63 5.12 -0.92 0.49
C THR A 63 5.74 -2.16 1.15
N ARG A 64 5.52 -2.34 2.46
CA ARG A 64 6.02 -3.52 3.19
C ARG A 64 5.41 -4.82 2.69
N ALA A 65 4.11 -4.83 2.37
CA ALA A 65 3.42 -6.01 1.86
C ALA A 65 3.99 -6.44 0.49
N VAL A 66 4.11 -5.50 -0.44
CA VAL A 66 4.72 -5.73 -1.76
C VAL A 66 6.17 -6.18 -1.63
N HIS A 67 6.96 -5.49 -0.81
CA HIS A 67 8.37 -5.86 -0.60
C HIS A 67 8.50 -7.28 -0.04
N SER A 68 7.70 -7.64 0.97
CA SER A 68 7.71 -8.98 1.55
C SER A 68 7.28 -10.05 0.55
N ALA A 69 6.26 -9.78 -0.28
CA ALA A 69 5.81 -10.69 -1.33
C ALA A 69 6.93 -10.94 -2.36
N ASN A 70 7.59 -9.88 -2.82
CA ASN A 70 8.67 -9.96 -3.79
C ASN A 70 9.91 -10.67 -3.22
N GLN A 71 10.27 -10.41 -1.96
CA GLN A 71 11.35 -11.13 -1.27
C GLN A 71 11.07 -12.63 -1.18
N LYS A 72 9.85 -13.02 -0.81
CA LYS A 72 9.45 -14.43 -0.72
C LYS A 72 9.44 -15.10 -2.10
N LEU A 73 9.00 -14.39 -3.14
CA LEU A 73 9.03 -14.89 -4.51
C LEU A 73 10.48 -15.10 -5.00
N ALA A 74 11.38 -14.15 -4.72
CA ALA A 74 12.79 -14.25 -5.08
C ALA A 74 13.50 -15.40 -4.33
N ALA A 75 13.25 -15.57 -3.05
CA ALA A 75 13.81 -16.68 -2.26
C ALA A 75 13.39 -18.06 -2.78
N THR A 76 12.21 -18.18 -3.38
CA THR A 76 11.75 -19.41 -4.05
C THR A 76 12.38 -19.59 -5.44
N GLN A 77 12.91 -18.51 -6.05
CA GLN A 77 13.62 -18.58 -7.33
C GLN A 77 15.04 -19.11 -7.21
N ASP A 78 15.74 -18.78 -6.13
CA ASP A 78 17.14 -19.19 -5.86
C ASP A 78 17.30 -20.63 -5.35
N ARG A 79 16.20 -21.35 -5.12
CA ARG A 79 16.25 -22.75 -4.64
C ARG A 79 16.28 -23.71 -5.85
N PRO A 80 17.36 -24.52 -6.01
CA PRO A 80 17.53 -25.45 -7.13
C PRO A 80 16.55 -26.62 -7.11
#